data_AF-A0A9X2FLL4-F1
#
_entry.id   AF-A0A9X2FLL4-F1
#
_cell.length_a   1.000
_cell.length_b   1.000
_cell.length_c   1.000
_cell.angle_alpha   90.00
_cell.angle_beta   90.00
_cell.angle_gamma   90.00
#
_symmetry.space_group_name_H-M   'P 1'
#
loop_
_entity.id
_entity.type
_entity.pdbx_description
1 polymer ?
#
loop_
_entity_poly.entity_id
_entity_poly.type
_entity_poly.pdbx_seq_one_letter_code
_entity_poly.pdbx_strand_id
1 'polypeptide(L)' 'MSRSFIRKPSLKKSLAAKYKAPYKRRLKKALIPGYGKKGTGWLHPRKKLYNTVYNKTSLDLLKLLGLRK' A
#
# COMPACT_ATOMS: atom_id res chain seq x y z
N MET A 1 -2.85 21.10 0.95
CA MET A 1 -3.42 19.92 1.66
C MET A 1 -2.87 19.94 3.07
N SER A 2 -3.70 20.21 4.09
CA SER A 2 -3.26 20.10 5.48
C SER A 2 -2.84 18.65 5.74
N ARG A 3 -1.59 18.45 6.16
CA ARG A 3 -1.06 17.12 6.45
C ARG A 3 -1.38 16.81 7.91
N SER A 4 -2.55 16.20 8.16
CA SER A 4 -2.78 15.60 9.47
C SER A 4 -1.74 14.50 9.70
N PHE A 5 -1.14 14.49 10.88
CA PHE A 5 -0.19 13.47 11.30
C PHE A 5 -0.76 12.04 11.19
N ILE A 6 -2.08 11.94 11.34
CA ILE A 6 -2.87 10.72 11.27
C ILE A 6 -3.45 10.53 9.87
N ARG A 7 -3.30 9.33 9.31
CA ARG A 7 -3.93 8.93 8.04
C ARG A 7 -5.42 8.68 8.24
N LYS A 8 -6.24 9.17 7.31
CA LYS A 8 -7.68 8.86 7.26
C LYS A 8 -7.88 7.35 7.06
N PRO A 9 -8.47 6.64 8.03
CA PRO A 9 -8.75 5.22 7.88
C PRO A 9 -9.88 5.00 6.85
N SER A 10 -9.83 3.88 6.14
CA SER A 10 -10.90 3.50 5.20
C SER A 10 -11.15 1.99 5.24
N LEU A 11 -12.26 1.59 5.85
CA LEU A 11 -12.62 0.19 6.07
C LEU A 11 -12.81 -0.58 4.76
N LYS A 12 -13.51 0.01 3.78
CA LYS A 12 -13.72 -0.58 2.45
C LYS A 12 -12.40 -0.97 1.77
N LYS A 13 -11.38 -0.09 1.80
CA LYS A 13 -10.07 -0.37 1.21
C LYS A 13 -9.31 -1.43 2.00
N SER A 14 -9.43 -1.43 3.33
CA SER A 14 -8.82 -2.45 4.19
C SER A 14 -9.34 -3.85 3.87
N LEU A 15 -10.66 -4.02 3.82
CA LEU A 15 -11.30 -5.29 3.47
C LEU A 15 -10.92 -5.74 2.05
N ALA A 16 -10.94 -4.83 1.07
CA ALA A 16 -10.53 -5.15 -0.29
C ALA A 16 -9.06 -5.58 -0.39
N ALA A 17 -8.16 -4.99 0.42
CA ALA A 17 -6.76 -5.37 0.49
C ALA A 17 -6.55 -6.76 1.10
N LYS A 18 -7.41 -7.17 2.04
CA LYS A 18 -7.36 -8.49 2.69
C LYS A 18 -7.91 -9.61 1.80
N TYR A 19 -9.08 -9.42 1.20
CA TYR A 19 -9.77 -10.50 0.48
C TYR A 19 -9.54 -10.47 -1.04
N LYS A 20 -9.68 -9.31 -1.68
CA LYS A 20 -9.70 -9.21 -3.16
C LYS A 20 -8.32 -9.03 -3.78
N ALA A 21 -7.47 -8.22 -3.16
CA ALA A 21 -6.16 -7.86 -3.73
C ALA A 21 -5.18 -9.04 -3.86
N PRO A 22 -5.09 -9.99 -2.90
CA PRO A 22 -4.16 -11.12 -3.02
C PRO A 22 -4.50 -12.02 -4.21
N TYR A 23 -5.78 -12.33 -4.40
CA TYR A 23 -6.26 -13.13 -5.53
C TYR A 23 -5.89 -12.48 -6.87
N LYS A 24 -6.20 -11.18 -7.04
CA LYS A 24 -5.83 -10.43 -8.24
C LYS A 24 -4.32 -10.39 -8.50
N ARG A 25 -3.50 -10.26 -7.44
CA ARG A 25 -2.04 -10.25 -7.58
C ARG A 25 -1.50 -11.63 -7.99
N ARG A 26 -2.07 -12.72 -7.48
CA ARG A 26 -1.70 -14.09 -7.88
C ARG A 26 -1.95 -14.32 -9.36
N LEU A 27 -3.15 -13.99 -9.84
CA LEU A 27 -3.48 -14.09 -11.27
C LEU A 27 -2.52 -13.27 -12.15
N LYS A 28 -2.25 -12.01 -11.77
CA LYS A 28 -1.32 -11.16 -12.52
C LYS A 28 0.11 -11.70 -12.55
N LYS A 29 0.57 -12.30 -11.44
CA LYS A 29 1.90 -12.94 -11.39
C LYS A 29 1.99 -14.17 -12.29
N ALA A 30 0.88 -14.91 -12.45
CA ALA A 30 0.85 -16.10 -13.31
C ALA A 30 0.78 -15.72 -14.80
N LEU A 31 0.05 -14.66 -15.15
CA LEU A 31 -0.20 -14.29 -16.55
C LEU A 31 0.81 -13.30 -17.13
N ILE A 32 1.33 -12.37 -16.34
CA ILE A 32 2.15 -11.25 -16.85
C ILE A 32 3.62 -11.48 -16.50
N PRO A 33 4.49 -11.74 -17.50
CA PRO A 33 5.92 -11.88 -17.25
C PRO A 33 6.49 -10.58 -16.67
N GLY A 34 7.27 -10.69 -15.60
CA GLY A 34 7.88 -9.53 -14.94
C GLY A 34 7.01 -8.81 -13.90
N TYR A 35 5.73 -9.17 -13.74
CA TYR A 35 4.86 -8.53 -12.74
C TYR A 35 5.31 -8.83 -11.30
N GLY A 36 5.50 -7.77 -10.50
CA GLY A 36 5.88 -7.91 -9.10
C GLY A 36 7.36 -8.30 -8.85
N LYS A 37 8.23 -8.19 -9.87
CA LYS A 37 9.68 -8.32 -9.68
C LYS A 37 10.22 -7.23 -8.75
N LYS A 38 11.23 -7.60 -7.95
CA LYS A 38 11.95 -6.65 -7.07
C LYS A 38 12.55 -5.53 -7.92
N GLY A 39 12.53 -4.30 -7.41
CA GLY A 39 13.07 -3.12 -8.13
C GLY A 39 12.08 -2.36 -9.02
N THR A 40 10.94 -2.95 -9.41
CA THR A 40 9.92 -2.31 -10.28
C THR A 40 9.38 -0.97 -9.76
N GLY A 41 9.45 -0.71 -8.44
CA GLY A 41 9.06 0.57 -7.85
C GLY A 41 9.97 1.74 -8.22
N TRP A 42 11.20 1.47 -8.68
CA TRP A 42 12.15 2.49 -9.13
C TRP A 42 11.86 3.04 -10.52
N LEU A 43 10.95 2.41 -11.28
CA LEU A 43 10.43 2.97 -12.54
C LEU A 43 9.78 4.35 -12.32
N HIS A 44 9.30 4.64 -11.11
CA HIS A 44 8.74 5.93 -10.72
C HIS A 44 9.39 6.46 -9.42
N PRO A 45 10.63 6.97 -9.49
CA PRO A 45 11.47 7.22 -8.33
C PRO A 45 10.89 8.30 -7.39
N ARG A 46 10.39 9.41 -7.95
CA ARG A 46 9.75 10.49 -7.18
C ARG A 46 8.60 9.99 -6.31
N LYS A 47 7.71 9.17 -6.89
CA LYS A 47 6.56 8.60 -6.18
C LYS A 47 7.00 7.60 -5.12
N LYS A 48 8.03 6.79 -5.40
CA LYS A 48 8.58 5.83 -4.44
C LYS A 48 9.18 6.54 -3.23
N LEU A 49 10.00 7.57 -3.44
CA LEU A 49 10.59 8.39 -2.38
C LEU A 49 9.51 9.06 -1.53
N TYR A 50 8.57 9.75 -2.18
CA TYR A 50 7.44 10.39 -1.50
C TYR A 50 6.67 9.41 -0.61
N ASN A 51 6.27 8.26 -1.16
CA ASN A 51 5.53 7.25 -0.41
C ASN A 51 6.35 6.66 0.74
N THR A 52 7.68 6.58 0.60
CA THR A 52 8.56 6.06 1.65
C THR A 52 8.61 7.03 2.82
N VAL A 53 8.84 8.32 2.55
CA VAL A 53 8.82 9.37 3.57
C VAL A 53 7.44 9.47 4.20
N TYR A 54 6.38 9.56 3.40
CA TYR A 54 4.99 9.63 3.87
C TYR A 54 4.64 8.46 4.80
N ASN A 55 5.07 7.23 4.47
CA ASN A 55 4.77 6.07 5.31
C ASN A 55 5.57 6.03 6.62
N LYS A 56 6.74 6.68 6.67
CA LYS A 56 7.58 6.79 7.88
C LYS A 56 7.09 7.89 8.82
N THR A 57 6.61 9.00 8.27
CA THR A 57 6.30 10.22 9.04
C THR A 57 4.82 10.36 9.42
N SER A 58 3.95 9.41 9.06
CA SER A 58 2.51 9.48 9.37
C SER A 58 2.03 8.23 10.11
N LEU A 59 1.12 8.45 11.07
CA LEU A 59 0.54 7.39 11.87
C LEU A 59 -0.74 6.82 11.27
N ASP A 60 -0.98 5.57 11.60
CA ASP A 60 -2.10 4.81 11.08
C ASP A 60 -2.95 4.27 12.23
N LEU A 61 -4.08 4.94 12.50
CA LEU A 61 -4.99 4.61 13.60
C LEU A 61 -5.41 3.13 13.62
N LEU A 62 -5.74 2.55 12.46
CA LEU A 62 -6.17 1.15 12.38
C LEU A 62 -5.03 0.17 12.67
N LYS A 63 -3.78 0.58 12.44
CA LYS A 63 -2.61 -0.21 12.80
C LYS A 63 -2.32 -0.13 14.29
N LEU A 64 -2.43 1.07 14.88
CA LEU A 64 -2.28 1.30 16.32
C LEU A 64 -3.32 0.51 17.14
N LEU A 65 -4.56 0.43 16.64
CA LEU A 65 -5.65 -0.32 17.29
C LEU A 65 -5.61 -1.83 16.99
N GLY A 66 -4.59 -2.35 16.29
CA GLY A 66 -4.47 -3.78 15.97
C GLY A 66 -5.47 -4.30 14.92
N LEU A 67 -6.30 -3.44 14.35
CA LEU A 67 -7.36 -3.80 13.40
C LEU A 67 -6.83 -4.12 11.99
N ARG A 68 -5.57 -3.79 11.68
CA ARG A 68 -4.87 -4.32 10.51
C ARG A 68 -3.36 -4.47 10.74
N LYS A 69 -2.79 -5.54 10.20
CA LYS A 69 -1.33 -5.82 10.19
C LYS A 69 -0.62 -5.00 9.11
#